data_AF-A0A1H2EMG2-F1
#
_entry.id   AF-A0A1H2EMG2-F1
#
_cell.length_a   1.000
_cell.length_b   1.000
_cell.length_c   1.000
_cell.angle_alpha   90.00
_cell.angle_beta   90.00
_cell.angle_gamma   90.00
#
_symmetry.space_group_name_H-M   'P 1'
#
loop_
_entity.id
_entity.type
_entity.pdbx_description
1 polymer ?
#
loop_
_entity_poly.entity_id
_entity_poly.type
_entity_poly.pdbx_seq_one_letter_code
_entity_poly.pdbx_strand_id
1 'polypeptide(L)'
;MIKDSPNPPSDSTAFHTAAHRAINHYLNPSEKPDPSAEDHGVFAVREGFDAETLLVNASEDLASVQALASHLAFEIEGTPRSVALGICRMLEGIQLMVDKTLNLKDIPKDRSESED
;
A
#
# COMPACT_ATOMS: atom_id res chain seq x y z
N MET A 1 74.28 4.33 -8.89
CA MET A 1 73.06 4.76 -9.63
C MET A 1 71.86 4.36 -8.78
N ILE A 2 71.39 5.27 -7.92
CA ILE A 2 70.17 5.07 -7.10
C ILE A 2 69.10 5.92 -7.77
N LYS A 3 68.03 5.28 -8.23
CA LYS A 3 66.90 5.96 -8.86
C LYS A 3 65.97 6.39 -7.73
N ASP A 4 66.13 7.61 -7.26
CA ASP A 4 65.18 8.23 -6.34
C ASP A 4 63.83 8.35 -7.06
N SER A 5 62.89 7.49 -6.67
CA SER A 5 61.50 7.60 -7.12
C SER A 5 60.92 8.86 -6.48
N PRO A 6 60.42 9.84 -7.26
CA PRO A 6 59.84 11.03 -6.67
C PRO A 6 58.58 10.62 -5.90
N ASN A 7 58.52 10.94 -4.61
CA ASN A 7 57.32 10.80 -3.82
C ASN A 7 56.26 11.77 -4.38
N PRO A 8 55.08 11.31 -4.83
CA PRO A 8 54.08 12.20 -5.40
C PRO A 8 53.55 13.17 -4.33
N PRO A 9 53.13 14.38 -4.73
CA PRO A 9 52.63 15.38 -3.81
C PRO A 9 51.39 14.84 -3.10
N SER A 10 51.39 14.90 -1.77
CA SER A 10 50.25 14.53 -0.95
C SER A 10 49.16 15.58 -1.11
N ASP A 11 48.28 15.38 -2.10
CA ASP A 11 47.17 16.28 -2.38
C ASP A 11 46.09 16.10 -1.29
N SER A 12 46.33 16.75 -0.15
CA SER A 12 45.53 16.64 1.08
C SER A 12 44.04 16.91 0.85
N THR A 13 43.71 17.69 -0.17
CA THR A 13 42.34 18.03 -0.60
C THR A 13 41.62 16.81 -1.19
N ALA A 14 42.32 15.99 -1.96
CA ALA A 14 41.79 14.76 -2.54
C ALA A 14 41.49 13.72 -1.44
N PHE A 15 42.38 13.59 -0.45
CA PHE A 15 42.15 12.74 0.73
C PHE A 15 40.96 13.21 1.56
N HIS A 16 40.86 14.53 1.81
CA HIS A 16 39.73 15.09 2.56
C HIS A 16 38.40 14.85 1.85
N THR A 17 38.38 15.00 0.52
CA THR A 17 37.20 14.77 -0.31
C THR A 17 36.81 13.29 -0.34
N ALA A 18 37.79 12.38 -0.48
CA ALA A 18 37.54 10.95 -0.44
C ALA A 18 37.03 10.49 0.93
N ALA A 19 37.58 11.03 2.02
CA ALA A 19 37.12 10.75 3.38
C ALA A 19 35.68 11.24 3.60
N HIS A 20 35.34 12.46 3.18
CA HIS A 20 33.97 12.97 3.29
C HIS A 20 32.98 12.15 2.45
N ARG A 21 33.39 11.69 1.25
CA ARG A 21 32.58 10.81 0.42
C ARG A 21 32.34 9.45 1.09
N ALA A 22 33.37 8.85 1.68
CA ALA A 22 33.25 7.58 2.39
C ALA A 22 32.35 7.73 3.63
N ILE A 23 32.57 8.76 4.45
CA ILE A 23 31.75 9.05 5.64
C ILE A 23 30.28 9.23 5.24
N ASN A 24 29.99 10.05 4.22
CA ASN A 24 28.61 10.24 3.75
C ASN A 24 28.01 8.94 3.19
N HIS A 25 28.79 8.11 2.50
CA HIS A 25 28.31 6.84 1.95
C HIS A 25 27.90 5.84 3.03
N TYR A 26 28.62 5.81 4.17
CA TYR A 26 28.34 4.87 5.26
C TYR A 26 27.39 5.42 6.33
N LEU A 27 27.40 6.74 6.58
CA LEU A 27 26.57 7.35 7.62
C LEU A 27 25.21 7.84 7.10
N ASN A 28 25.11 8.15 5.81
CA ASN A 28 23.87 8.51 5.14
C ASN A 28 23.65 7.58 3.95
N PRO A 29 23.29 6.29 4.19
CA PRO A 29 22.82 5.45 3.10
C PRO A 29 21.65 6.21 2.45
N SER A 30 21.85 6.67 1.22
CA SER A 30 20.78 7.30 0.45
C SER A 30 19.57 6.39 0.55
N GLU A 31 18.42 6.93 0.99
CA GLU A 31 17.11 6.30 0.91
C GLU A 31 16.78 6.08 -0.57
N LYS A 32 17.52 5.20 -1.24
CA LYS A 32 16.98 4.56 -2.42
C LYS A 32 15.92 3.63 -1.88
N PRO A 33 14.65 3.78 -2.32
CA PRO A 33 13.63 2.80 -2.00
C PRO A 33 14.23 1.45 -2.38
N ASP A 34 14.27 0.54 -1.41
CA ASP A 34 14.81 -0.79 -1.63
C ASP A 34 14.00 -1.39 -2.78
N PRO A 35 14.62 -1.72 -3.94
CA PRO A 35 13.88 -2.32 -5.06
C PRO A 35 13.34 -3.71 -4.69
N SER A 36 13.63 -4.22 -3.48
CA SER A 36 13.10 -5.48 -2.96
C SER A 36 11.85 -5.35 -2.10
N ALA A 37 11.15 -4.21 -2.09
CA ALA A 37 9.71 -4.21 -1.81
C ALA A 37 8.93 -4.74 -3.03
N GLU A 38 9.43 -5.82 -3.63
CA GLU A 38 8.66 -6.64 -4.56
C GLU A 38 7.58 -7.28 -3.71
N ASP A 39 6.44 -6.61 -3.62
CA ASP A 39 5.23 -7.09 -2.95
C ASP A 39 4.93 -8.50 -3.48
N HIS A 40 5.27 -9.53 -2.71
CA HIS A 40 5.16 -10.94 -3.13
C HIS A 40 3.70 -11.42 -3.23
N GLY A 41 2.74 -10.49 -3.26
CA GLY A 41 1.34 -10.77 -3.51
C GLY A 41 1.07 -11.04 -4.98
N VAL A 42 0.26 -12.06 -5.25
CA VAL A 42 -0.34 -12.27 -6.59
C VAL A 42 -1.30 -11.12 -6.95
N PHE A 43 -1.72 -10.33 -5.96
CA PHE A 43 -2.65 -9.22 -6.08
C PHE A 43 -2.02 -7.93 -5.54
N ALA A 44 -2.18 -6.83 -6.29
CA ALA A 44 -1.80 -5.49 -5.87
C ALA A 44 -2.89 -4.50 -6.27
N VAL A 45 -3.05 -3.43 -5.49
CA VAL A 45 -3.94 -2.32 -5.87
C VAL A 45 -3.22 -1.47 -6.91
N ARG A 46 -3.79 -1.37 -8.12
CA ARG A 46 -3.19 -0.56 -9.18
C ARG A 46 -3.31 0.93 -8.85
N GLU A 47 -2.19 1.65 -8.90
CA GLU A 47 -2.17 3.10 -8.76
C GLU A 47 -2.98 3.80 -9.87
N GLY A 48 -3.52 4.98 -9.58
CA GLY A 48 -4.23 5.81 -10.55
C GLY A 48 -5.72 5.51 -10.70
N PHE A 49 -6.27 4.53 -10.00
CA PHE A 49 -7.72 4.41 -9.82
C PHE A 49 -8.22 5.36 -8.73
N ASP A 50 -9.39 5.94 -8.95
CA ASP A 50 -10.07 6.71 -7.93
C ASP A 50 -10.64 5.76 -6.84
N ALA A 51 -10.88 6.32 -5.65
CA ALA A 51 -11.36 5.53 -4.52
C ALA A 51 -12.80 5.01 -4.70
N GLU A 52 -13.62 5.55 -5.61
CA GLU A 52 -14.95 5.00 -5.91
C GLU A 52 -14.81 3.70 -6.69
N THR A 53 -13.98 3.68 -7.74
CA THR A 53 -13.67 2.46 -8.50
C THR A 53 -13.16 1.34 -7.59
N LEU A 54 -12.25 1.66 -6.66
CA LEU A 54 -11.73 0.68 -5.69
C LEU A 54 -12.82 0.16 -4.74
N LEU A 55 -13.73 1.03 -4.28
CA LEU A 55 -14.82 0.66 -3.39
C LEU A 55 -15.90 -0.15 -4.10
N VAL A 56 -16.18 0.12 -5.39
CA VAL A 56 -17.08 -0.69 -6.21
C VAL A 56 -16.51 -2.10 -6.37
N ASN A 57 -15.24 -2.25 -6.73
CA ASN A 57 -14.62 -3.58 -6.80
C ASN A 57 -14.68 -4.31 -5.45
N ALA A 58 -14.38 -3.62 -4.35
CA ALA A 58 -14.49 -4.21 -3.01
C ALA A 58 -15.93 -4.64 -2.68
N SER A 59 -16.94 -3.88 -3.13
CA SER A 59 -18.35 -4.22 -2.94
C SER A 59 -18.76 -5.50 -3.70
N GLU A 60 -18.21 -5.71 -4.90
CA GLU A 60 -18.42 -6.90 -5.71
C GLU A 60 -17.75 -8.13 -5.08
N ASP A 61 -16.53 -7.97 -4.56
CA ASP A 61 -15.81 -9.02 -3.82
C ASP A 61 -16.58 -9.41 -2.55
N LEU A 62 -17.08 -8.43 -1.78
CA LEU A 62 -17.88 -8.67 -0.58
C LEU A 62 -19.19 -9.41 -0.89
N ALA A 63 -19.90 -9.02 -1.95
CA ALA A 63 -21.10 -9.71 -2.41
C ALA A 63 -20.79 -11.17 -2.81
N SER A 64 -19.66 -11.39 -3.47
CA SER A 64 -19.20 -12.73 -3.86
C SER A 64 -18.89 -13.60 -2.64
N VAL A 65 -18.14 -13.07 -1.66
CA VAL A 65 -17.82 -13.81 -0.43
C VAL A 65 -19.07 -14.07 0.39
N GLN A 66 -20.02 -13.12 0.45
CA GLN A 66 -21.29 -13.30 1.13
C GLN A 66 -22.07 -14.48 0.54
N ALA A 67 -22.12 -14.60 -0.79
CA ALA A 67 -22.79 -15.71 -1.46
C ALA A 67 -22.12 -17.06 -1.12
N LEU A 68 -20.78 -17.11 -1.12
CA LEU A 68 -20.02 -18.32 -0.77
C LEU A 68 -20.20 -18.72 0.70
N ALA A 69 -20.08 -17.77 1.63
CA ALA A 69 -20.23 -18.02 3.06
C ALA A 69 -21.66 -18.47 3.41
N SER A 70 -22.66 -17.84 2.76
CA SER A 70 -24.07 -18.22 2.94
C SER A 70 -24.34 -19.61 2.40
N HIS A 71 -23.82 -19.94 1.21
CA HIS A 71 -23.93 -21.29 0.65
C HIS A 71 -23.29 -22.32 1.59
N LEU A 72 -22.06 -22.07 2.06
CA LEU A 72 -21.37 -22.95 3.01
C LEU A 72 -22.17 -23.15 4.31
N ALA A 73 -22.82 -22.11 4.83
CA ALA A 73 -23.62 -22.21 6.04
C ALA A 73 -24.80 -23.20 5.89
N PHE A 74 -25.33 -23.38 4.68
CA PHE A 74 -26.36 -24.38 4.40
C PHE A 74 -25.81 -25.81 4.27
N GLU A 75 -24.56 -25.97 3.84
CA GLU A 75 -23.92 -27.28 3.62
C GLU A 75 -23.37 -27.95 4.90
N ILE A 76 -23.15 -27.18 5.97
CA ILE A 76 -22.58 -27.68 7.24
C ILE A 76 -23.55 -27.53 8.40
N GLU A 77 -23.35 -28.27 9.50
CA GLU A 77 -24.21 -28.24 10.69
C GLU A 77 -23.46 -27.89 11.97
N GLY A 78 -24.20 -27.63 13.06
CA GLY A 78 -23.64 -27.40 14.40
C GLY A 78 -22.81 -26.12 14.53
N THR A 79 -21.78 -26.14 15.37
CA THR A 79 -20.93 -24.97 15.65
C THR A 79 -20.28 -24.36 14.40
N PRO A 80 -19.76 -25.12 13.42
CA PRO A 80 -19.25 -24.56 12.17
C PRO A 80 -20.28 -23.74 11.38
N ARG A 81 -21.55 -24.18 11.35
CA ARG A 81 -22.65 -23.38 10.74
C ARG A 81 -22.80 -22.04 11.43
N SER A 82 -22.78 -22.02 12.77
CA SER A 82 -22.86 -20.78 13.54
C SER A 82 -21.69 -19.82 13.23
N VAL A 83 -20.48 -20.35 13.00
CA VAL A 83 -19.32 -19.55 12.58
C VAL A 83 -19.55 -18.97 11.19
N ALA A 84 -20.00 -19.78 10.21
CA ALA A 84 -20.29 -19.30 8.85
C ALA A 84 -21.36 -18.19 8.85
N LEU A 85 -22.45 -18.37 9.63
CA LEU A 85 -23.47 -17.33 9.79
C LEU A 85 -22.93 -16.06 10.48
N GLY A 86 -21.99 -16.21 11.41
CA GLY A 86 -21.29 -15.07 12.02
C GLY A 86 -20.49 -14.27 10.99
N ILE A 87 -19.80 -14.96 10.07
CA ILE A 87 -19.11 -14.32 8.94
C ILE A 87 -20.10 -13.57 8.04
N CYS A 88 -21.22 -14.22 7.65
CA CYS A 88 -22.27 -13.57 6.85
C CYS A 88 -22.76 -12.27 7.51
N ARG A 89 -22.97 -12.29 8.82
CA ARG A 89 -23.44 -11.11 9.56
C ARG A 89 -22.43 -9.96 9.58
N MET A 90 -21.13 -10.27 9.64
CA MET A 90 -20.05 -9.27 9.57
C MET A 90 -19.94 -8.66 8.18
N LEU A 91 -20.01 -9.50 7.14
CA LEU A 91 -19.95 -9.06 5.74
C LEU A 91 -21.12 -8.13 5.38
N GLU A 92 -22.34 -8.41 5.84
CA GLU A 92 -23.48 -7.48 5.70
C GLU A 92 -23.20 -6.11 6.31
N GLY A 93 -22.53 -6.08 7.48
CA GLY A 93 -22.13 -4.82 8.12
C GLY A 93 -21.10 -4.04 7.31
N ILE A 94 -20.11 -4.73 6.76
CA ILE A 94 -19.06 -4.13 5.92
C ILE A 94 -19.66 -3.61 4.61
N GLN A 95 -20.52 -4.39 3.95
CA GLN A 95 -21.22 -3.99 2.73
C GLN A 95 -21.99 -2.68 2.93
N LEU A 96 -22.76 -2.57 4.01
CA LEU A 96 -23.49 -1.34 4.34
C LEU A 96 -22.57 -0.12 4.54
N MET A 97 -21.37 -0.33 5.09
CA MET A 97 -20.39 0.75 5.24
C MET A 97 -19.81 1.17 3.88
N VAL A 98 -19.49 0.20 3.01
CA VAL A 98 -18.99 0.46 1.64
C VAL A 98 -20.04 1.19 0.81
N ASP A 99 -21.28 0.68 0.78
CA ASP A 99 -22.38 1.27 0.03
C ASP A 99 -22.65 2.71 0.50
N LYS A 100 -22.67 2.97 1.81
CA LYS A 100 -22.80 4.34 2.32
C LYS A 100 -21.63 5.22 1.90
N THR A 101 -20.40 4.71 1.90
CA THR A 101 -19.22 5.48 1.51
C THR A 101 -19.25 5.85 0.02
N LEU A 102 -19.74 4.96 -0.83
CA LEU A 102 -19.98 5.23 -2.25
C LEU A 102 -21.03 6.35 -2.42
N ASN A 103 -22.20 6.19 -1.80
CA ASN A 103 -23.30 7.15 -1.89
C ASN A 103 -22.96 8.55 -1.35
N LEU A 104 -22.04 8.67 -0.39
CA LEU A 104 -21.60 9.97 0.13
C LEU A 104 -20.84 10.82 -0.91
N LYS A 105 -20.18 10.18 -1.89
CA LYS A 105 -19.48 10.88 -2.96
C LYS A 105 -20.42 11.43 -4.02
N ASP A 106 -21.59 10.82 -4.18
CA ASP A 106 -22.61 11.21 -5.17
C ASP A 106 -23.46 12.41 -4.72
N ILE A 107 -23.23 12.97 -3.52
CA ILE A 107 -23.92 14.17 -3.06
C ILE A 107 -23.45 15.36 -3.91
N PRO A 108 -24.35 16.04 -4.65
CA PRO A 108 -23.97 17.16 -5.51
C PRO A 108 -23.33 18.28 -4.68
N LYS A 109 -22.14 18.73 -5.11
CA LYS A 109 -21.35 19.80 -4.47
C LYS A 109 -21.94 21.21 -4.68
N ASP A 110 -23.20 21.31 -5.10
CA ASP A 110 -23.78 22.54 -5.60
C ASP A 110 -24.92 23.01 -4.69
N ARG A 111 -24.57 23.52 -3.50
CA ARG A 111 -25.49 24.26 -2.62
C ARG A 111 -24.75 25.22 -1.68
N SER A 112 -23.71 25.89 -2.17
CA SER A 112 -23.05 26.94 -1.41
C SER A 112 -22.37 27.97 -2.31
N GLU A 113 -23.11 28.61 -3.23
CA GLU A 113 -22.67 29.85 -3.89
C GLU A 113 -23.85 30.51 -4.61
N SER A 114 -24.76 31.13 -3.86
CA SER A 114 -25.57 32.28 -4.32
C SER A 114 -26.50 32.75 -3.21
N GLU A 115 -25.99 33.56 -2.29
CA GLU A 115 -26.77 34.55 -1.54
C GLU A 115 -25.79 35.51 -0.87
N ASP A 116 -25.28 36.47 -1.65
CA ASP A 116 -24.92 37.83 -1.24
C ASP A 116 -25.07 38.77 -2.45
#